data_AF-A0A7V5ZHI9-F1
#
_entry.id   AF-A0A7V5ZHI9-F1
#
_cell.length_a   1.000
_cell.length_b   1.000
_cell.length_c   1.000
_cell.angle_alpha   90.00
_cell.angle_beta   90.00
_cell.angle_gamma   90.00
#
_symmetry.space_group_name_H-M   'P 1'
#
loop_
_entity.id
_entity.type
_entity.pdbx_description
1 polymer ?
#
loop_
_entity_poly.entity_id
_entity_poly.type
_entity_poly.pdbx_seq_one_letter_code
_entity_poly.pdbx_strand_id
1 'polypeptide(L)'
;MRTTPVPTSRGRRTSTPPVPCGGSSFRRRWGPRWASPRRQSRRRTSSAWRPSVWGAWRSSTTVSPTSNRGRRPPSNGCGFRWPSPTPKERIPRSGEPVNPHDPAAPCAAADEGGAGPALQWLAAQDDELVAAFDAAVSASVARAGDWVRCRIGCTECCVGPFDITALDAWRLRRGLRALAAADPGAAAAVRQRARRQWAALRRAFPGNRERGRLDDDEAAREAFFARFADLPCPALEEREGRCLVYPFRPLSCRSFGVPIGCGGAMLPPCRLNFVGAPAGAVEAATVDPDPHDREGVLLARLEEATGQGGDSIVAAALALDED
;
A
#
# COMPACT_ATOMS: atom_id res chain seq x y z
N MET A 1 -10.07 -72.14 10.39
CA MET A 1 -11.49 -72.47 10.10
C MET A 1 -12.16 -71.14 9.73
N ARG A 2 -12.85 -70.93 8.59
CA ARG A 2 -14.04 -71.61 8.02
C ARG A 2 -15.19 -71.63 9.05
N THR A 3 -16.41 -71.14 8.79
CA THR A 3 -17.14 -70.84 7.53
C THR A 3 -18.04 -69.58 7.58
N THR A 4 -18.52 -69.09 6.42
CA THR A 4 -19.69 -68.20 6.27
C THR A 4 -21.00 -69.01 6.17
N PRO A 5 -22.20 -68.38 6.12
CA PRO A 5 -22.88 -68.18 4.82
C PRO A 5 -23.80 -66.92 4.69
N VAL A 6 -24.17 -66.53 3.45
CA VAL A 6 -25.15 -65.46 3.08
C VAL A 6 -25.72 -65.75 1.67
N PRO A 7 -27.06 -65.94 1.45
CA PRO A 7 -27.90 -65.06 0.57
C PRO A 7 -29.45 -65.17 0.86
N THR A 8 -30.49 -64.73 0.11
CA THR A 8 -30.70 -63.95 -1.14
C THR A 8 -32.12 -63.30 -1.23
N SER A 9 -32.26 -62.00 -1.54
CA SER A 9 -33.37 -61.41 -2.35
C SER A 9 -33.09 -59.91 -2.60
N ARG A 10 -32.98 -59.32 -3.81
CA ARG A 10 -33.82 -59.27 -5.05
C ARG A 10 -35.10 -58.42 -4.86
N GLY A 11 -35.41 -57.40 -5.68
CA GLY A 11 -34.78 -56.84 -6.91
C GLY A 11 -34.92 -55.30 -7.03
N ARG A 12 -34.28 -54.60 -7.98
CA ARG A 12 -34.77 -54.22 -9.35
C ARG A 12 -36.08 -53.38 -9.33
N ARG A 13 -36.25 -52.28 -10.08
CA ARG A 13 -35.42 -51.58 -11.11
C ARG A 13 -36.05 -50.20 -11.47
N THR A 14 -35.25 -49.24 -11.97
CA THR A 14 -35.64 -48.07 -12.84
C THR A 14 -36.64 -47.05 -12.22
N SER A 15 -36.84 -45.81 -12.71
CA SER A 15 -36.32 -45.04 -13.88
C SER A 15 -36.41 -43.52 -13.63
N THR A 16 -35.68 -42.73 -14.44
CA THR A 16 -35.70 -41.25 -14.51
C THR A 16 -36.14 -40.79 -15.92
N PRO A 17 -36.39 -39.49 -16.16
CA PRO A 17 -37.52 -38.64 -15.73
C PRO A 17 -38.66 -38.65 -16.79
N PRO A 18 -39.51 -37.60 -16.90
CA PRO A 18 -39.25 -36.61 -17.95
C PRO A 18 -39.54 -35.13 -17.58
N VAL A 19 -39.07 -34.23 -18.44
CA VAL A 19 -39.40 -32.78 -18.46
C VAL A 19 -40.47 -32.52 -19.53
N PRO A 20 -41.43 -31.60 -19.30
CA PRO A 20 -42.23 -31.00 -20.37
C PRO A 20 -41.86 -29.52 -20.65
N CYS A 21 -41.99 -29.10 -21.91
CA CYS A 21 -41.81 -27.70 -22.33
C CYS A 21 -43.12 -27.09 -22.89
N GLY A 22 -43.23 -25.77 -22.79
CA GLY A 22 -44.37 -24.92 -23.20
C GLY A 22 -44.44 -23.74 -22.22
N GLY A 23 -44.54 -22.46 -22.62
CA GLY A 23 -45.38 -21.87 -23.66
C GLY A 23 -46.46 -21.04 -22.94
N SER A 24 -46.74 -19.77 -23.25
CA SER A 24 -46.26 -18.92 -24.35
C SER A 24 -46.40 -17.41 -24.02
N SER A 25 -45.78 -16.56 -24.86
CA SER A 25 -46.23 -15.20 -25.22
C SER A 25 -46.60 -14.15 -24.14
N PHE A 26 -45.86 -13.04 -24.12
CA PHE A 26 -46.44 -11.80 -24.68
C PHE A 26 -45.39 -10.90 -25.35
N ARG A 27 -45.84 -9.87 -26.09
CA ARG A 27 -45.03 -9.00 -26.97
C ARG A 27 -44.96 -7.56 -26.48
N ARG A 28 -43.79 -6.93 -26.71
CA ARG A 28 -43.49 -5.52 -27.12
C ARG A 28 -42.00 -5.32 -26.81
N ARG A 29 -41.04 -5.31 -27.76
CA ARG A 29 -40.92 -4.54 -29.02
C ARG A 29 -41.27 -3.07 -28.83
N TRP A 30 -40.23 -2.26 -28.58
CA TRP A 30 -39.89 -1.13 -29.45
C TRP A 30 -38.38 -0.90 -29.46
N GLY A 31 -37.91 -0.40 -30.59
CA GLY A 31 -36.60 0.18 -30.84
C GLY A 31 -36.65 0.76 -32.25
N PRO A 32 -35.65 1.57 -32.63
CA PRO A 32 -35.17 1.49 -34.00
C PRO A 32 -33.65 1.40 -34.09
N ARG A 33 -33.18 0.67 -35.12
CA ARG A 33 -31.78 0.66 -35.54
C ARG A 33 -31.52 1.80 -36.52
N TRP A 34 -30.38 2.47 -36.38
CA TRP A 34 -29.61 3.02 -37.52
C TRP A 34 -28.14 2.74 -37.22
N ALA A 35 -27.46 1.78 -37.86
CA ALA A 35 -27.05 1.70 -39.26
C ALA A 35 -25.75 2.48 -39.56
N SER A 36 -24.61 1.82 -39.40
CA SER A 36 -23.37 2.16 -40.12
C SER A 36 -23.55 1.85 -41.62
N PRO A 37 -22.77 2.48 -42.54
CA PRO A 37 -21.67 1.69 -43.11
C PRO A 37 -20.45 2.50 -43.64
N ARG A 38 -19.45 1.74 -44.11
CA ARG A 38 -18.33 2.08 -45.02
C ARG A 38 -17.08 2.80 -44.47
N ARG A 39 -15.97 2.05 -44.55
CA ARG A 39 -14.60 2.52 -44.77
C ARG A 39 -14.53 3.73 -45.74
N GLN A 40 -13.63 4.65 -45.45
CA GLN A 40 -12.67 5.18 -46.45
C GLN A 40 -11.29 5.35 -45.79
N SER A 41 -10.27 5.75 -46.56
CA SER A 41 -8.84 5.63 -46.18
C SER A 41 -8.02 6.88 -46.49
N ARG A 42 -6.82 6.99 -45.88
CA ARG A 42 -5.82 8.08 -46.05
C ARG A 42 -6.27 9.40 -45.37
N ARG A 43 -5.44 10.15 -44.63
CA ARG A 43 -3.97 10.31 -44.54
C ARG A 43 -3.50 10.56 -43.09
N ARG A 44 -2.18 10.59 -42.87
CA ARG A 44 -1.55 11.10 -41.63
C ARG A 44 -1.72 12.63 -41.54
N THR A 45 -2.13 13.13 -40.38
CA THR A 45 -1.66 14.39 -39.79
C THR A 45 -1.57 14.20 -38.27
N SER A 46 -0.57 14.80 -37.63
CA SER A 46 -0.32 14.70 -36.20
C SER A 46 -0.86 15.92 -35.46
N SER A 47 -1.72 15.71 -34.47
CA SER A 47 -2.07 16.71 -33.46
C SER A 47 -2.19 16.04 -32.10
N ALA A 48 -1.64 16.67 -31.05
CA ALA A 48 -1.67 16.11 -29.70
C ALA A 48 -3.02 16.42 -29.03
N TRP A 49 -3.61 15.43 -28.37
CA TRP A 49 -4.81 15.60 -27.55
C TRP A 49 -4.55 15.17 -26.11
N ARG A 50 -4.75 16.11 -25.18
CA ARG A 50 -4.73 15.87 -23.72
C ARG A 50 -6.16 15.66 -23.23
N PRO A 51 -6.48 14.58 -22.49
CA PRO A 51 -7.73 14.50 -21.75
C PRO A 51 -7.63 15.33 -20.46
N SER A 52 -8.30 16.48 -20.42
CA SER A 52 -8.43 17.30 -19.21
C SER A 52 -9.68 16.88 -18.42
N VAL A 53 -9.56 15.91 -17.51
CA VAL A 53 -10.68 15.38 -16.71
C VAL A 53 -10.31 15.22 -15.23
N TRP A 54 -10.04 16.33 -14.55
CA TRP A 54 -10.09 16.45 -13.09
C TRP A 54 -10.67 17.83 -12.75
N GLY A 55 -12.01 17.90 -12.78
CA GLY A 55 -12.78 19.13 -12.58
C GLY A 55 -12.94 19.46 -11.10
N ALA A 56 -12.57 20.69 -10.75
CA ALA A 56 -12.59 21.27 -9.40
C ALA A 56 -13.74 20.82 -8.48
N TRP A 57 -13.38 20.28 -7.31
CA TRP A 57 -14.15 20.47 -6.08
C TRP A 57 -13.45 21.54 -5.25
N ARG A 58 -14.12 22.67 -5.05
CA ARG A 58 -13.67 23.77 -4.19
C ARG A 58 -14.86 24.23 -3.34
N SER A 59 -14.86 23.87 -2.07
CA SER A 59 -15.81 24.39 -1.09
C SER A 59 -15.18 25.58 -0.37
N SER A 60 -15.76 26.76 -0.55
CA SER A 60 -15.27 28.01 0.04
C SER A 60 -15.73 28.14 1.49
N THR A 61 -14.81 28.40 2.42
CA THR A 61 -15.16 28.92 3.75
C THR A 61 -14.10 29.92 4.20
N THR A 62 -14.49 31.18 4.30
CA THR A 62 -13.61 32.29 4.66
C THR A 62 -13.61 32.49 6.17
N VAL A 63 -12.42 32.42 6.80
CA VAL A 63 -12.24 32.81 8.22
C VAL A 63 -11.00 33.68 8.33
N SER A 64 -11.18 34.91 8.81
CA SER A 64 -10.07 35.84 9.08
C SER A 64 -9.41 35.53 10.44
N PRO A 65 -8.10 35.77 10.61
CA PRO A 65 -7.39 35.36 11.81
C PRO A 65 -7.63 36.29 12.99
N THR A 66 -7.90 35.72 14.16
CA THR A 66 -7.68 36.34 15.47
C THR A 66 -6.67 35.51 16.27
N SER A 67 -5.78 36.18 16.99
CA SER A 67 -4.69 35.53 17.71
C SER A 67 -5.15 34.98 19.06
N ASN A 68 -4.76 33.74 19.37
CA ASN A 68 -4.64 33.29 20.75
C ASN A 68 -3.48 32.29 20.91
N ARG A 69 -2.88 32.24 22.11
CA ARG A 69 -1.79 31.32 22.44
C ARG A 69 -2.30 30.18 23.32
N GLY A 70 -1.84 28.96 23.04
CA GLY A 70 -1.86 27.84 23.99
C GLY A 70 -2.82 26.72 23.64
N ARG A 71 -2.34 25.49 23.88
CA ARG A 71 -2.97 24.18 23.62
C ARG A 71 -3.08 23.84 22.12
N ARG A 72 -2.34 22.81 21.69
CA ARG A 72 -2.62 22.07 20.45
C ARG A 72 -4.05 21.49 20.56
N PRO A 73 -4.90 21.57 19.53
CA PRO A 73 -5.96 20.57 19.35
C PRO A 73 -5.32 19.20 19.06
N PRO A 74 -6.03 18.07 19.23
CA PRO A 74 -5.54 16.80 18.71
C PRO A 74 -5.28 16.91 17.19
N SER A 75 -4.21 16.29 16.73
CA SER A 75 -3.93 16.13 15.30
C SER A 75 -5.01 15.24 14.67
N ASN A 76 -5.71 15.73 13.65
CA ASN A 76 -6.81 15.00 13.02
C ASN A 76 -6.33 13.84 12.13
N GLY A 77 -5.91 12.73 12.75
CA GLY A 77 -5.90 11.36 12.23
C GLY A 77 -5.01 11.02 11.01
N CYS A 78 -4.46 11.99 10.28
CA CYS A 78 -3.63 11.73 9.10
C CYS A 78 -2.34 12.54 9.10
N GLY A 79 -1.24 11.89 9.50
CA GLY A 79 0.12 12.37 9.21
C GLY A 79 0.62 12.02 7.79
N PHE A 80 -0.18 11.31 6.99
CA PHE A 80 0.25 10.74 5.71
C PHE A 80 -0.23 11.55 4.51
N ARG A 81 0.71 12.07 3.69
CA ARG A 81 0.40 12.93 2.54
C ARG A 81 1.14 12.47 1.27
N TRP A 82 0.43 11.78 0.37
CA TRP A 82 1.07 11.23 -0.83
C TRP A 82 1.43 12.31 -1.90
N PRO A 83 2.67 12.34 -2.43
CA PRO A 83 3.06 13.30 -3.47
C PRO A 83 2.42 12.98 -4.83
N SER A 84 2.01 14.02 -5.58
CA SER A 84 1.29 13.85 -6.85
C SER A 84 2.18 13.26 -7.96
N PRO A 85 1.88 12.07 -8.52
CA PRO A 85 2.75 11.39 -9.46
C PRO A 85 2.69 12.01 -10.88
N THR A 86 3.85 12.17 -11.51
CA THR A 86 3.94 12.57 -12.93
C THR A 86 3.85 11.35 -13.86
N PRO A 87 3.38 11.49 -15.12
CA PRO A 87 3.23 10.34 -16.01
C PRO A 87 4.58 9.87 -16.56
N LYS A 88 4.98 8.63 -16.23
CA LYS A 88 6.16 7.96 -16.79
C LYS A 88 5.84 6.61 -17.41
N GLU A 89 6.68 6.21 -18.37
CA GLU A 89 6.49 5.07 -19.28
C GLU A 89 6.68 3.71 -18.60
N ARG A 90 6.25 2.64 -19.29
CA ARG A 90 5.94 1.34 -18.68
C ARG A 90 6.90 0.25 -19.16
N ILE A 91 7.67 -0.32 -18.23
CA ILE A 91 8.46 -1.54 -18.47
C ILE A 91 7.48 -2.74 -18.60
N PRO A 92 7.62 -3.59 -19.64
CA PRO A 92 6.75 -4.76 -19.82
C PRO A 92 7.02 -5.84 -18.77
N ARG A 93 6.01 -6.68 -18.49
CA ARG A 93 6.10 -7.81 -17.56
C ARG A 93 5.36 -9.03 -18.12
N SER A 94 5.97 -10.19 -17.99
CA SER A 94 5.34 -11.51 -18.14
C SER A 94 5.33 -12.22 -16.77
N GLY A 95 4.41 -13.17 -16.58
CA GLY A 95 4.26 -13.94 -15.34
C GLY A 95 2.81 -14.06 -14.87
N GLU A 96 2.43 -15.28 -14.51
CA GLU A 96 1.09 -15.68 -14.05
C GLU A 96 0.73 -15.13 -12.64
N PRO A 97 -0.56 -15.17 -12.26
CA PRO A 97 -1.01 -14.64 -10.97
C PRO A 97 -0.67 -15.60 -9.81
N VAL A 98 0.44 -15.32 -9.12
CA VAL A 98 0.62 -15.76 -7.73
C VAL A 98 -0.20 -14.87 -6.78
N ASN A 99 -0.88 -15.50 -5.82
CA ASN A 99 -1.77 -14.83 -4.87
C ASN A 99 -0.94 -13.96 -3.89
N PRO A 100 -1.13 -12.64 -3.82
CA PRO A 100 -0.25 -11.75 -3.04
C PRO A 100 -0.46 -11.80 -1.52
N HIS A 101 -1.37 -12.64 -1.02
CA HIS A 101 -1.71 -12.76 0.41
C HIS A 101 -1.17 -14.02 1.10
N ASP A 102 -0.36 -14.84 0.42
CA ASP A 102 0.29 -16.00 1.06
C ASP A 102 1.40 -15.54 2.05
N PRO A 103 1.31 -15.87 3.36
CA PRO A 103 2.33 -15.51 4.33
C PRO A 103 3.55 -16.41 4.18
N ALA A 104 4.53 -15.95 3.39
CA ALA A 104 5.77 -16.67 3.11
C ALA A 104 6.68 -16.80 4.35
N ALA A 105 6.37 -17.83 5.16
CA ALA A 105 7.03 -18.27 6.40
C ALA A 105 7.02 -17.25 7.56
N PRO A 106 6.77 -17.68 8.82
CA PRO A 106 7.09 -16.87 9.97
C PRO A 106 8.62 -16.74 10.05
N CYS A 107 9.13 -15.52 9.84
CA CYS A 107 10.50 -15.20 10.23
C CYS A 107 10.64 -15.53 11.71
N ALA A 108 11.60 -16.42 12.06
CA ALA A 108 11.87 -16.73 13.45
C ALA A 108 12.14 -15.42 14.21
N ALA A 109 11.57 -15.30 15.41
CA ALA A 109 11.78 -14.12 16.26
C ALA A 109 13.29 -13.92 16.43
N ALA A 110 13.79 -12.78 15.93
CA ALA A 110 15.17 -12.39 16.17
C ALA A 110 15.34 -12.22 17.67
N ASP A 111 16.40 -12.80 18.24
CA ASP A 111 16.65 -12.78 19.68
C ASP A 111 16.82 -11.32 20.15
N GLU A 112 15.86 -10.81 20.91
CA GLU A 112 15.78 -9.40 21.40
C GLU A 112 16.78 -9.17 22.57
N GLY A 113 17.96 -9.78 22.48
CA GLY A 113 19.07 -9.77 23.44
C GLY A 113 19.78 -8.41 23.56
N GLY A 114 19.02 -7.37 23.92
CA GLY A 114 19.51 -6.00 24.13
C GLY A 114 18.40 -4.95 24.27
N ALA A 115 17.16 -5.24 23.86
CA ALA A 115 16.05 -4.31 24.00
C ALA A 115 15.51 -4.30 25.44
N GLY A 116 15.40 -3.12 26.06
CA GLY A 116 14.79 -2.97 27.39
C GLY A 116 13.27 -3.28 27.37
N PRO A 117 12.64 -3.58 28.52
CA PRO A 117 11.25 -4.07 28.57
C PRO A 117 10.21 -3.17 27.87
N ALA A 118 10.41 -1.85 27.88
CA ALA A 118 9.55 -0.90 27.17
C ALA A 118 9.59 -1.07 25.64
N LEU A 119 10.77 -1.37 25.09
CA LEU A 119 10.95 -1.63 23.65
C LEU A 119 10.43 -3.02 23.24
N GLN A 120 10.52 -4.01 24.13
CA GLN A 120 9.90 -5.33 23.92
C GLN A 120 8.36 -5.24 23.89
N TRP A 121 7.76 -4.45 24.79
CA TRP A 121 6.34 -4.14 24.74
C TRP A 121 5.95 -3.38 23.47
N LEU A 122 6.73 -2.36 23.10
CA LEU A 122 6.50 -1.60 21.87
C LEU A 122 6.58 -2.48 20.62
N ALA A 123 7.50 -3.45 20.58
CA ALA A 123 7.65 -4.40 19.48
C ALA A 123 6.38 -5.27 19.33
N ALA A 124 5.89 -5.85 20.42
CA ALA A 124 4.67 -6.65 20.40
C ALA A 124 3.44 -5.83 19.95
N GLN A 125 3.33 -4.57 20.38
CA GLN A 125 2.21 -3.69 19.98
C GLN A 125 2.32 -3.17 18.54
N ASP A 126 3.53 -2.92 18.05
CA ASP A 126 3.80 -2.58 16.64
C ASP A 126 3.47 -3.77 15.73
N ASP A 127 3.80 -4.99 16.14
CA ASP A 127 3.47 -6.22 15.40
C ASP A 127 1.96 -6.50 15.41
N GLU A 128 1.24 -6.23 16.51
CA GLU A 128 -0.22 -6.24 16.56
C GLU A 128 -0.86 -5.19 15.62
N LEU A 129 -0.36 -3.96 15.64
CA LEU A 129 -0.82 -2.87 14.78
C LEU A 129 -0.65 -3.26 13.31
N VAL A 130 0.54 -3.73 12.93
CA VAL A 130 0.85 -4.23 11.59
C VAL A 130 -0.08 -5.37 11.17
N ALA A 131 -0.38 -6.32 12.05
CA ALA A 131 -1.29 -7.43 11.76
C ALA A 131 -2.74 -6.95 11.53
N ALA A 132 -3.24 -6.04 12.36
CA ALA A 132 -4.57 -5.43 12.18
C ALA A 132 -4.66 -4.61 10.89
N PHE A 133 -3.63 -3.83 10.58
CA PHE A 133 -3.53 -2.98 9.40
C PHE A 133 -3.46 -3.81 8.10
N ASP A 134 -2.61 -4.83 8.04
CA ASP A 134 -2.53 -5.75 6.89
C ASP A 134 -3.85 -6.53 6.71
N ALA A 135 -4.57 -6.87 7.80
CA ALA A 135 -5.89 -7.50 7.72
C ALA A 135 -6.96 -6.56 7.15
N ALA A 136 -7.01 -5.31 7.62
CA ALA A 136 -7.93 -4.29 7.10
C ALA A 136 -7.69 -3.99 5.61
N VAL A 137 -6.43 -3.82 5.21
CA VAL A 137 -6.03 -3.66 3.80
C VAL A 137 -6.35 -4.91 2.98
N SER A 138 -6.10 -6.12 3.50
CA SER A 138 -6.43 -7.36 2.78
C SER A 138 -7.95 -7.52 2.57
N ALA A 139 -8.76 -7.11 3.54
CA ALA A 139 -10.21 -7.06 3.39
C ALA A 139 -10.65 -6.02 2.33
N SER A 140 -9.94 -4.90 2.18
CA SER A 140 -10.15 -3.93 1.09
C SER A 140 -9.80 -4.53 -0.28
N VAL A 141 -8.64 -5.18 -0.42
CA VAL A 141 -8.24 -5.87 -1.65
C VAL A 141 -9.25 -6.95 -2.03
N ALA A 142 -9.76 -7.71 -1.07
CA ALA A 142 -10.79 -8.73 -1.30
C ALA A 142 -12.14 -8.12 -1.80
N ARG A 143 -12.53 -6.93 -1.32
CA ARG A 143 -13.71 -6.20 -1.85
C ARG A 143 -13.46 -5.63 -3.26
N ALA A 144 -12.21 -5.29 -3.57
CA ALA A 144 -11.83 -4.71 -4.85
C ALA A 144 -11.63 -5.74 -5.98
N GLY A 145 -11.18 -6.97 -5.65
CA GLY A 145 -10.92 -8.03 -6.63
C GLY A 145 -9.98 -7.59 -7.76
N ASP A 146 -10.37 -7.87 -9.02
CA ASP A 146 -9.59 -7.57 -10.23
C ASP A 146 -9.23 -6.08 -10.44
N TRP A 147 -9.84 -5.16 -9.67
CA TRP A 147 -9.45 -3.75 -9.67
C TRP A 147 -8.08 -3.51 -9.03
N VAL A 148 -7.56 -4.42 -8.17
CA VAL A 148 -6.23 -4.31 -7.58
C VAL A 148 -5.22 -5.17 -8.35
N ARG A 149 -4.14 -4.53 -8.84
CA ARG A 149 -3.03 -5.17 -9.56
C ARG A 149 -1.74 -5.25 -8.74
N CYS A 150 -1.75 -4.68 -7.53
CA CYS A 150 -0.63 -4.71 -6.59
C CYS A 150 -0.27 -6.15 -6.19
N ARG A 151 1.04 -6.43 -6.20
CA ARG A 151 1.64 -7.68 -5.73
C ARG A 151 3.12 -7.45 -5.42
N ILE A 152 3.76 -8.37 -4.71
CA ILE A 152 5.21 -8.34 -4.48
C ILE A 152 5.94 -8.22 -5.83
N GLY A 153 6.97 -7.37 -5.87
CA GLY A 153 7.68 -7.02 -7.10
C GLY A 153 7.03 -5.89 -7.91
N CYS A 154 5.83 -5.41 -7.58
CA CYS A 154 5.27 -4.20 -8.17
C CYS A 154 5.94 -2.96 -7.55
N THR A 155 6.69 -2.20 -8.35
CA THR A 155 7.56 -1.11 -7.88
C THR A 155 6.96 0.29 -8.00
N GLU A 156 5.69 0.40 -8.38
CA GLU A 156 4.99 1.69 -8.62
C GLU A 156 4.91 2.58 -7.36
N CYS A 157 4.94 1.99 -6.17
CA CYS A 157 4.99 2.69 -4.88
C CYS A 157 6.40 2.77 -4.28
N CYS A 158 7.42 2.26 -4.98
CA CYS A 158 8.78 2.11 -4.49
C CYS A 158 9.75 3.05 -5.22
N VAL A 159 9.26 4.21 -5.67
CA VAL A 159 10.00 5.28 -6.33
C VAL A 159 9.66 6.62 -5.70
N GLY A 160 10.68 7.45 -5.53
CA GLY A 160 10.63 8.70 -4.78
C GLY A 160 10.83 8.50 -3.27
N PRO A 161 11.50 9.45 -2.57
CA PRO A 161 11.35 9.55 -1.13
C PRO A 161 9.97 10.11 -0.78
N PHE A 162 9.42 9.63 0.32
CA PHE A 162 8.19 10.07 0.97
C PHE A 162 8.41 10.02 2.49
N ASP A 163 7.53 10.66 3.24
CA ASP A 163 7.54 10.68 4.70
C ASP A 163 7.13 9.31 5.29
N ILE A 164 7.85 8.91 6.33
CA ILE A 164 7.52 7.76 7.18
C ILE A 164 7.55 8.19 8.64
N THR A 165 6.68 7.62 9.47
CA THR A 165 6.61 7.95 10.89
C THR A 165 7.88 7.47 11.64
N ALA A 166 8.09 7.96 12.86
CA ALA A 166 9.18 7.45 13.71
C ALA A 166 9.04 5.93 13.98
N LEU A 167 7.79 5.44 14.10
CA LEU A 167 7.48 4.02 14.27
C LEU A 167 7.79 3.22 13.00
N ASP A 168 7.42 3.72 11.82
CA ASP A 168 7.82 3.13 10.53
C ASP A 168 9.36 3.04 10.39
N ALA A 169 10.09 4.09 10.79
CA ALA A 169 11.55 4.13 10.75
C ALA A 169 12.19 3.13 11.72
N TRP A 170 11.66 3.04 12.95
CA TRP A 170 12.06 2.05 13.95
C TRP A 170 11.78 0.61 13.51
N ARG A 171 10.60 0.36 12.92
CA ARG A 171 10.22 -0.94 12.34
C ARG A 171 11.11 -1.34 11.17
N LEU A 172 11.47 -0.40 10.29
CA LEU A 172 12.45 -0.65 9.22
C LEU A 172 13.82 -1.07 9.77
N ARG A 173 14.26 -0.49 10.89
CA ARG A 173 15.50 -0.88 11.57
C ARG A 173 15.41 -2.26 12.22
N ARG A 174 14.28 -2.62 12.85
CA ARG A 174 13.99 -4.02 13.27
C ARG A 174 14.12 -4.98 12.08
N GLY A 175 13.50 -4.64 10.95
CA GLY A 175 13.56 -5.43 9.73
C GLY A 175 14.94 -5.57 9.12
N LEU A 176 15.77 -4.51 9.18
CA LEU A 176 17.15 -4.55 8.72
C LEU A 176 18.05 -5.39 9.65
N ARG A 177 17.78 -5.43 10.97
CA ARG A 177 18.43 -6.35 11.91
C ARG A 177 18.02 -7.80 11.66
N ALA A 178 16.73 -8.08 11.49
CA ALA A 178 16.23 -9.41 11.15
C ALA A 178 16.80 -9.92 9.81
N LEU A 179 16.84 -9.06 8.78
CA LEU A 179 17.49 -9.37 7.50
C LEU A 179 18.99 -9.63 7.69
N ALA A 180 19.69 -8.86 8.53
CA ALA A 180 21.12 -9.07 8.79
C ALA A 180 21.44 -10.38 9.52
N ALA A 181 20.49 -10.92 10.31
CA ALA A 181 20.61 -12.23 10.94
C ALA A 181 20.36 -13.40 9.96
N ALA A 182 19.45 -13.23 9.00
CA ALA A 182 19.09 -14.26 8.03
C ALA A 182 19.96 -14.26 6.75
N ASP A 183 20.28 -13.08 6.23
CA ASP A 183 21.16 -12.85 5.06
C ASP A 183 21.99 -11.56 5.28
N PRO A 184 23.19 -11.68 5.86
CA PRO A 184 24.12 -10.55 6.02
C PRO A 184 24.48 -9.86 4.69
N GLY A 185 24.46 -10.58 3.56
CA GLY A 185 24.79 -10.05 2.24
C GLY A 185 23.69 -9.15 1.70
N ALA A 186 22.44 -9.59 1.75
CA ALA A 186 21.28 -8.77 1.40
C ALA A 186 21.17 -7.54 2.31
N ALA A 187 21.38 -7.69 3.63
CA ALA A 187 21.38 -6.57 4.56
C ALA A 187 22.50 -5.55 4.27
N ALA A 188 23.71 -6.02 3.94
CA ALA A 188 24.81 -5.16 3.53
C ALA A 188 24.49 -4.42 2.21
N ALA A 189 23.85 -5.08 1.24
CA ALA A 189 23.41 -4.45 -0.01
C ALA A 189 22.34 -3.36 0.23
N VAL A 190 21.35 -3.62 1.09
CA VAL A 190 20.34 -2.62 1.50
C VAL A 190 21.00 -1.41 2.18
N ARG A 191 21.85 -1.64 3.19
CA ARG A 191 22.63 -0.57 3.85
C ARG A 191 23.47 0.22 2.85
N GLN A 192 24.12 -0.45 1.90
CA GLN A 192 24.96 0.22 0.91
C GLN A 192 24.14 1.10 -0.04
N ARG A 193 22.99 0.62 -0.56
CA ARG A 193 22.08 1.44 -1.37
C ARG A 193 21.53 2.62 -0.57
N ALA A 194 21.06 2.37 0.66
CA ALA A 194 20.54 3.41 1.54
C ALA A 194 21.58 4.49 1.81
N ARG A 195 22.82 4.13 2.18
CA ARG A 195 23.92 5.09 2.43
C ARG A 195 24.32 5.88 1.18
N ARG A 196 24.38 5.25 -0.01
CA ARG A 196 24.60 5.95 -1.30
C ARG A 196 23.50 6.98 -1.57
N GLN A 197 22.24 6.59 -1.38
CA GLN A 197 21.07 7.45 -1.61
C GLN A 197 20.99 8.58 -0.59
N TRP A 198 21.21 8.29 0.69
CA TRP A 198 21.25 9.29 1.75
C TRP A 198 22.35 10.33 1.50
N ALA A 199 23.54 9.93 1.06
CA ALA A 199 24.60 10.87 0.68
C ALA A 199 24.17 11.86 -0.43
N ALA A 200 23.37 11.41 -1.40
CA ALA A 200 22.81 12.27 -2.45
C ALA A 200 21.68 13.19 -1.94
N LEU A 201 20.83 12.69 -1.02
CA LEU A 201 19.69 13.41 -0.46
C LEU A 201 20.10 14.44 0.61
N ARG A 202 21.05 14.10 1.50
CA ARG A 202 21.34 14.80 2.76
C ARG A 202 21.57 16.31 2.60
N ARG A 203 22.22 16.75 1.52
CA ARG A 203 22.49 18.18 1.27
C ARG A 203 21.22 19.01 1.06
N ALA A 204 20.16 18.42 0.51
CA ALA A 204 18.89 19.09 0.23
C ALA A 204 17.76 18.65 1.19
N PHE A 205 18.05 17.76 2.13
CA PHE A 205 17.09 17.26 3.10
C PHE A 205 16.52 18.39 3.99
N PRO A 206 15.18 18.52 4.13
CA PRO A 206 14.51 19.55 4.91
C PRO A 206 14.29 19.08 6.36
N GLY A 207 15.38 19.12 7.14
CA GLY A 207 15.35 18.76 8.55
C GLY A 207 16.71 18.47 9.14
N ASN A 208 16.73 17.82 10.30
CA ASN A 208 17.95 17.36 10.95
C ASN A 208 18.63 16.25 10.12
N ARG A 209 19.80 16.59 9.56
CA ARG A 209 20.60 15.76 8.64
C ARG A 209 21.47 14.69 9.31
N GLU A 210 21.57 14.73 10.63
CA GLU A 210 22.35 13.79 11.44
C GLU A 210 21.44 12.64 11.90
N ARG A 211 20.23 12.98 12.38
CA ARG A 211 19.19 12.03 12.80
C ARG A 211 18.26 11.59 11.67
N GLY A 212 18.28 12.27 10.52
CA GLY A 212 17.39 11.97 9.39
C GLY A 212 15.92 12.32 9.66
N ARG A 213 15.66 13.31 10.53
CA ARG A 213 14.32 13.75 10.96
C ARG A 213 13.88 14.97 10.15
N LEU A 214 12.71 14.92 9.53
CA LEU A 214 12.10 16.04 8.82
C LEU A 214 11.66 17.14 9.80
N ASP A 215 11.66 18.40 9.32
CA ASP A 215 11.04 19.53 10.02
C ASP A 215 9.62 19.79 9.48
N ASP A 216 8.85 20.63 10.18
CA ASP A 216 7.44 20.94 9.86
C ASP A 216 7.26 21.90 8.65
N ASP A 217 8.31 22.20 7.89
CA ASP A 217 8.25 23.03 6.68
C ASP A 217 7.74 22.23 5.48
N GLU A 218 6.42 22.26 5.29
CA GLU A 218 5.72 21.56 4.21
C GLU A 218 6.16 22.00 2.80
N ALA A 219 6.56 23.27 2.62
CA ALA A 219 7.03 23.75 1.31
C ALA A 219 8.43 23.18 1.00
N ALA A 220 9.29 23.06 2.01
CA ALA A 220 10.58 22.40 1.89
C ALA A 220 10.44 20.87 1.72
N ARG A 221 9.49 20.22 2.41
CA ARG A 221 9.12 18.80 2.20
C ARG A 221 8.66 18.55 0.77
N GLU A 222 7.67 19.30 0.26
CA GLU A 222 7.14 19.14 -1.09
C GLU A 222 8.22 19.37 -2.17
N ALA A 223 9.04 20.41 -2.03
CA ALA A 223 10.15 20.69 -2.95
C ALA A 223 11.24 19.60 -2.93
N PHE A 224 11.52 19.00 -1.76
CA PHE A 224 12.46 17.89 -1.61
C PHE A 224 11.92 16.60 -2.25
N PHE A 225 10.68 16.20 -1.94
CA PHE A 225 10.09 15.00 -2.51
C PHE A 225 9.95 15.11 -4.04
N ALA A 226 9.47 16.24 -4.56
CA ALA A 226 9.37 16.49 -5.99
C ALA A 226 10.73 16.44 -6.72
N ARG A 227 11.80 16.95 -6.09
CA ARG A 227 13.16 16.93 -6.64
C ARG A 227 13.74 15.51 -6.81
N PHE A 228 13.29 14.56 -6.01
CA PHE A 228 13.89 13.22 -5.92
C PHE A 228 12.91 12.08 -6.24
N ALA A 229 11.72 12.40 -6.77
CA ALA A 229 10.62 11.47 -7.07
C ALA A 229 10.99 10.27 -7.98
N ASP A 230 12.14 10.30 -8.65
CA ASP A 230 12.64 9.23 -9.53
C ASP A 230 13.57 8.22 -8.84
N LEU A 231 14.01 8.48 -7.60
CA LEU A 231 14.96 7.58 -6.93
C LEU A 231 14.25 6.30 -6.45
N PRO A 232 14.75 5.08 -6.75
CA PRO A 232 14.17 3.86 -6.23
C PRO A 232 14.33 3.77 -4.70
N CYS A 233 13.41 3.07 -4.05
CA CYS A 233 13.52 2.72 -2.63
C CYS A 233 14.74 1.79 -2.40
N PRO A 234 15.62 2.06 -1.41
CA PRO A 234 16.88 1.34 -1.26
C PRO A 234 16.71 -0.09 -0.74
N ALA A 235 15.54 -0.39 -0.16
CA ALA A 235 15.12 -1.72 0.25
C ALA A 235 14.79 -2.65 -0.93
N LEU A 236 14.69 -2.13 -2.17
CA LEU A 236 14.46 -2.96 -3.35
C LEU A 236 15.67 -3.84 -3.69
N GLU A 237 15.39 -5.07 -4.08
CA GLU A 237 16.22 -5.96 -4.87
C GLU A 237 16.13 -5.54 -6.37
N GLU A 238 17.25 -5.61 -7.08
CA GLU A 238 17.44 -4.93 -8.38
C GLU A 238 16.93 -5.74 -9.59
N ARG A 239 16.86 -7.07 -9.49
CA ARG A 239 16.49 -7.99 -10.57
C ARG A 239 14.98 -8.18 -10.70
N GLU A 240 14.28 -8.35 -9.57
CA GLU A 240 12.87 -8.73 -9.50
C GLU A 240 12.02 -7.68 -8.77
N GLY A 241 12.62 -6.59 -8.29
CA GLY A 241 11.93 -5.46 -7.67
C GLY A 241 11.25 -5.79 -6.33
N ARG A 242 11.71 -6.84 -5.64
CA ARG A 242 11.17 -7.26 -4.34
C ARG A 242 11.74 -6.38 -3.22
N CYS A 243 10.95 -6.01 -2.23
CA CYS A 243 11.46 -5.34 -1.03
C CYS A 243 12.11 -6.38 -0.11
N LEU A 244 13.38 -6.21 0.23
CA LEU A 244 14.15 -7.13 1.07
C LEU A 244 13.78 -7.07 2.56
N VAL A 245 13.03 -6.04 2.98
CA VAL A 245 12.42 -5.92 4.33
C VAL A 245 10.88 -5.88 4.26
N TYR A 246 10.28 -6.56 3.27
CA TYR A 246 8.83 -6.50 3.00
C TYR A 246 7.90 -6.78 4.21
N PRO A 247 8.20 -7.69 5.16
CA PRO A 247 7.39 -7.87 6.37
C PRO A 247 7.36 -6.62 7.27
N PHE A 248 8.46 -5.87 7.31
CA PHE A 248 8.69 -4.69 8.15
C PHE A 248 8.41 -3.37 7.41
N ARG A 249 7.72 -3.43 6.27
CA ARG A 249 7.42 -2.24 5.45
C ARG A 249 6.62 -1.19 6.25
N PRO A 250 6.82 0.11 5.96
CA PRO A 250 6.02 1.22 6.48
C PRO A 250 4.50 1.01 6.32
N LEU A 251 3.68 1.60 7.19
CA LEU A 251 2.21 1.53 7.07
C LEU A 251 1.72 2.18 5.77
N SER A 252 2.35 3.29 5.39
CA SER A 252 2.26 3.93 4.07
C SER A 252 2.50 2.97 2.89
N CYS A 253 3.45 2.03 3.01
CA CYS A 253 3.71 1.01 1.99
C CYS A 253 2.72 -0.17 2.00
N ARG A 254 1.86 -0.29 3.03
CA ARG A 254 0.78 -1.28 3.10
C ARG A 254 -0.47 -0.73 2.43
N SER A 255 -0.83 0.51 2.77
CA SER A 255 -2.10 1.15 2.41
C SER A 255 -2.19 1.60 0.95
N PHE A 256 -1.10 2.07 0.34
CA PHE A 256 -1.11 2.74 -0.98
C PHE A 256 -1.76 1.97 -2.15
N GLY A 257 -1.91 0.64 -2.05
CA GLY A 257 -2.61 -0.15 -3.07
C GLY A 257 -4.11 0.16 -3.20
N VAL A 258 -4.77 0.63 -2.14
CA VAL A 258 -6.23 0.74 -2.04
C VAL A 258 -6.68 2.16 -1.66
N PRO A 259 -7.93 2.56 -1.94
CA PRO A 259 -8.48 3.81 -1.41
C PRO A 259 -8.51 3.78 0.12
N ILE A 260 -8.00 4.82 0.76
CA ILE A 260 -7.92 4.93 2.22
C ILE A 260 -8.87 6.02 2.71
N GLY A 261 -9.80 5.66 3.59
CA GLY A 261 -10.58 6.62 4.35
C GLY A 261 -9.75 7.17 5.50
N CYS A 262 -9.70 8.49 5.67
CA CYS A 262 -8.99 9.13 6.77
C CYS A 262 -9.56 10.52 7.05
N GLY A 263 -9.93 10.82 8.30
CA GLY A 263 -10.41 12.15 8.70
C GLY A 263 -11.65 12.65 7.94
N GLY A 264 -12.48 11.75 7.38
CA GLY A 264 -13.61 12.09 6.51
C GLY A 264 -13.26 12.37 5.04
N ALA A 265 -11.99 12.30 4.66
CA ALA A 265 -11.51 12.32 3.28
C ALA A 265 -11.19 10.90 2.78
N MET A 266 -10.97 10.78 1.47
CA MET A 266 -10.46 9.54 0.84
C MET A 266 -9.15 9.84 0.09
N LEU A 267 -8.06 9.18 0.48
CA LEU A 267 -6.82 9.16 -0.30
C LEU A 267 -6.99 8.20 -1.50
N PRO A 268 -6.55 8.58 -2.71
CA PRO A 268 -6.74 7.75 -3.90
C PRO A 268 -5.80 6.53 -3.90
N PRO A 269 -6.23 5.40 -4.50
CA PRO A 269 -5.37 4.24 -4.69
C PRO A 269 -4.24 4.51 -5.70
N CYS A 270 -3.21 3.66 -5.66
CA CYS A 270 -2.19 3.52 -6.70
C CYS A 270 -2.75 3.64 -8.14
N ARG A 271 -2.13 4.45 -8.99
CA ARG A 271 -2.55 4.74 -10.38
C ARG A 271 -2.66 3.55 -11.35
N LEU A 272 -2.28 2.34 -10.91
CA LEU A 272 -2.44 1.09 -11.67
C LEU A 272 -3.70 0.30 -11.28
N ASN A 273 -4.32 0.64 -10.16
CA ASN A 273 -5.51 0.00 -9.62
C ASN A 273 -6.75 0.83 -9.93
N PHE A 274 -7.94 0.22 -9.89
CA PHE A 274 -9.23 0.84 -10.19
C PHE A 274 -9.32 1.54 -11.56
N VAL A 275 -8.41 1.20 -12.49
CA VAL A 275 -8.34 1.80 -13.84
C VAL A 275 -9.57 1.40 -14.64
N GLY A 276 -10.51 2.34 -14.79
CA GLY A 276 -11.81 2.11 -15.43
C GLY A 276 -12.91 1.59 -14.49
N ALA A 277 -12.67 1.55 -13.17
CA ALA A 277 -13.68 1.19 -12.19
C ALA A 277 -14.77 2.27 -12.06
N PRO A 278 -16.03 1.90 -11.79
CA PRO A 278 -17.05 2.87 -11.37
C PRO A 278 -16.75 3.40 -9.96
N ALA A 279 -17.19 4.62 -9.64
CA ALA A 279 -16.94 5.26 -8.34
C ALA A 279 -17.35 4.37 -7.15
N GLY A 280 -18.53 3.74 -7.21
CA GLY A 280 -19.02 2.82 -6.19
C GLY A 280 -18.12 1.59 -5.92
N ALA A 281 -17.26 1.19 -6.87
CA ALA A 281 -16.28 0.11 -6.63
C ALA A 281 -15.03 0.62 -5.90
N VAL A 282 -14.69 1.91 -6.04
CA VAL A 282 -13.67 2.58 -5.23
C VAL A 282 -14.22 2.79 -3.82
N GLU A 283 -15.43 3.36 -3.70
CA GLU A 283 -16.13 3.61 -2.44
C GLU A 283 -16.32 2.34 -1.61
N ALA A 284 -16.76 1.23 -2.24
CA ALA A 284 -16.90 -0.06 -1.55
C ALA A 284 -15.56 -0.69 -1.15
N ALA A 285 -14.46 -0.34 -1.82
CA ALA A 285 -13.12 -0.78 -1.44
C ALA A 285 -12.50 0.09 -0.34
N THR A 286 -12.93 1.34 -0.16
CA THR A 286 -12.38 2.27 0.83
C THR A 286 -12.27 1.63 2.21
N VAL A 287 -11.15 1.85 2.88
CA VAL A 287 -10.87 1.34 4.23
C VAL A 287 -10.17 2.39 5.07
N ASP A 288 -10.59 2.51 6.33
CA ASP A 288 -9.77 3.12 7.38
C ASP A 288 -9.01 1.96 8.06
N PRO A 289 -7.67 1.88 7.94
CA PRO A 289 -6.88 0.77 8.47
C PRO A 289 -6.44 0.95 9.92
N ASP A 290 -6.59 2.15 10.52
CA ASP A 290 -6.36 2.40 11.94
C ASP A 290 -7.40 3.38 12.53
N PRO A 291 -8.70 2.97 12.58
CA PRO A 291 -9.81 3.83 13.00
C PRO A 291 -9.81 4.18 14.50
N HIS A 292 -8.74 3.83 15.24
CA HIS A 292 -8.58 4.08 16.67
C HIS A 292 -7.26 4.82 17.01
N ASP A 293 -6.49 5.26 16.00
CA ASP A 293 -5.20 5.94 16.17
C ASP A 293 -4.20 5.15 17.06
N ARG A 294 -4.11 3.83 16.83
CA ARG A 294 -3.10 2.99 17.48
C ARG A 294 -1.68 3.45 17.13
N GLU A 295 -1.43 3.88 15.89
CA GLU A 295 -0.12 4.44 15.51
C GLU A 295 0.22 5.69 16.34
N GLY A 296 -0.70 6.65 16.51
CA GLY A 296 -0.46 7.84 17.34
C GLY A 296 -0.14 7.49 18.80
N VAL A 297 -0.81 6.49 19.38
CA VAL A 297 -0.51 5.98 20.72
C VAL A 297 0.89 5.35 20.80
N LEU A 298 1.29 4.56 19.81
CA LEU A 298 2.62 3.92 19.79
C LEU A 298 3.75 4.90 19.47
N LEU A 299 3.51 5.93 18.65
CA LEU A 299 4.45 7.02 18.41
C LEU A 299 4.76 7.79 19.70
N ALA A 300 3.74 8.13 20.49
CA ALA A 300 3.93 8.79 21.78
C ALA A 300 4.75 7.93 22.76
N ARG A 301 4.55 6.60 22.75
CA ARG A 301 5.33 5.66 23.58
C ARG A 301 6.76 5.44 23.06
N LEU A 302 6.99 5.47 21.75
CA LEU A 302 8.34 5.46 21.18
C LEU A 302 9.12 6.72 21.58
N GLU A 303 8.51 7.89 21.47
CA GLU A 303 9.13 9.17 21.85
C GLU A 303 9.44 9.21 23.37
N GLU A 304 8.52 8.75 24.22
CA GLU A 304 8.74 8.59 25.67
C GLU A 304 9.89 7.61 26.00
N ALA A 305 9.99 6.48 25.30
CA ALA A 305 10.96 5.43 25.58
C ALA A 305 12.36 5.68 24.99
N THR A 306 12.50 6.55 23.98
CA THR A 306 13.75 6.69 23.20
C THR A 306 14.17 8.12 22.85
N GLY A 307 13.28 9.11 22.99
CA GLY A 307 13.48 10.45 22.42
C GLY A 307 13.49 10.49 20.88
N GLN A 308 13.05 9.42 20.20
CA GLN A 308 12.84 9.38 18.75
C GLN A 308 11.39 9.78 18.44
N GLY A 309 11.21 10.85 17.66
CA GLY A 309 9.90 11.38 17.29
C GLY A 309 10.00 12.32 16.09
N GLY A 310 8.88 12.52 15.38
CA GLY A 310 8.82 13.21 14.09
C GLY A 310 9.20 12.34 12.90
N ASP A 311 8.84 12.80 11.69
CA ASP A 311 8.93 11.99 10.48
C ASP A 311 10.37 11.81 9.98
N SER A 312 10.59 10.76 9.19
CA SER A 312 11.84 10.47 8.50
C SER A 312 11.57 10.05 7.04
N ILE A 313 12.57 9.50 6.37
CA ILE A 313 12.45 8.88 5.04
C ILE A 313 13.13 7.51 5.05
N VAL A 314 12.63 6.56 4.26
CA VAL A 314 13.15 5.17 4.18
C VAL A 314 14.67 5.12 3.96
N ALA A 315 15.21 6.03 3.14
CA ALA A 315 16.65 6.11 2.87
C ALA A 315 17.48 6.57 4.07
N ALA A 316 16.94 7.36 4.99
CA ALA A 316 17.62 7.77 6.22
C ALA A 316 17.56 6.64 7.26
N ALA A 317 16.37 6.10 7.50
CA ALA A 317 16.12 5.02 8.48
C ALA A 317 16.94 3.73 8.23
N LEU A 318 17.31 3.46 6.97
CA LEU A 318 18.14 2.30 6.58
C LEU A 318 19.63 2.63 6.33
N ALA A 319 20.02 3.91 6.40
CA ALA A 319 21.40 4.36 6.17
C ALA A 319 22.13 4.81 7.44
N LEU A 320 21.39 5.46 8.32
CA LEU A 320 21.80 5.89 9.65
C LEU A 320 21.60 4.71 10.60
N ASP A 321 22.69 4.18 11.12
CA ASP A 321 22.64 3.35 12.32
C ASP A 321 22.31 4.24 13.53
N GLU A 322 21.91 3.64 14.64
CA GLU A 322 21.67 4.36 15.89
C GLU A 322 22.75 3.93 16.90
N ASP A 323 23.51 4.92 17.38
CA ASP A 323 24.58 4.79 18.38
C ASP A 323 24.00 4.67 19.82
#